data_AF-A0A4Y9J3B4-F1
#
_entry.id   AF-A0A4Y9J3B4-F1
#
_cell.length_a   1.000
_cell.length_b   1.000
_cell.length_c   1.000
_cell.angle_alpha   90.00
_cell.angle_beta   90.00
_cell.angle_gamma   90.00
#
_symmetry.space_group_name_H-M   'P 1'
#
loop_
_entity.id
_entity.type
_entity.pdbx_description
1 polymer ?
#
loop_
_entity_poly.entity_id
_entity_poly.type
_entity_poly.pdbx_seq_one_letter_code
_entity_poly.pdbx_strand_id
1 'polypeptide(L)'
;MKTTFTVIQSIMNWTMIGYKKFALGILMAAAAVSGSAQNKSFEKISKLPEAQYAYISESMLSSMGAMADSTRFSPSTIDRLKSVEILTCETPETFDRIIEMLDPCINELQLLSRLRDDNDNITIYGKRNGDKLSSLLLIEIKESPEILSAIFMTGDIDPDSLKSITRP
;
A
#
# COMPACT_ATOMS: atom_id res chain seq x y z
N MET A 1 18.71 -12.61 14.06
CA MET A 1 19.01 -11.40 13.26
C MET A 1 18.88 -11.60 11.73
N LYS A 2 18.16 -12.62 11.24
CA LYS A 2 18.05 -12.92 9.80
C LYS A 2 16.62 -13.00 9.26
N THR A 3 15.60 -12.73 10.08
CA THR A 3 14.21 -13.13 9.78
C THR A 3 13.31 -11.96 9.41
N THR A 4 13.50 -10.79 10.01
CA THR A 4 12.75 -9.55 9.71
C THR A 4 13.02 -9.06 8.29
N PHE A 5 14.26 -9.20 7.82
CA PHE A 5 14.68 -8.88 6.45
C PHE A 5 13.95 -9.74 5.40
N THR A 6 13.56 -10.97 5.74
CA THR A 6 12.90 -11.93 4.83
C THR A 6 11.43 -11.58 4.55
N VAL A 7 10.77 -10.80 5.41
CA VAL A 7 9.35 -10.45 5.25
C VAL A 7 9.17 -9.34 4.23
N ILE A 8 9.92 -8.22 4.38
CA ILE A 8 9.95 -7.14 3.39
C ILE A 8 10.60 -7.63 2.09
N GLN A 9 11.68 -8.42 2.18
CA GLN A 9 12.27 -9.06 1.00
C GLN A 9 11.33 -10.05 0.31
N SER A 10 10.33 -10.66 0.95
CA SER A 10 9.43 -11.61 0.27
C SER A 10 8.20 -10.94 -0.34
N ILE A 11 7.83 -9.74 0.09
CA ILE A 11 6.89 -8.87 -0.65
C ILE A 11 7.61 -8.32 -1.89
N MET A 12 8.88 -7.89 -1.73
CA MET A 12 9.74 -7.47 -2.85
C MET A 12 10.23 -8.61 -3.76
N ASN A 13 10.42 -9.83 -3.25
CA ASN A 13 10.78 -10.98 -4.08
C ASN A 13 9.58 -11.46 -4.90
N TRP A 14 8.35 -11.27 -4.44
CA TRP A 14 7.19 -11.59 -5.25
C TRP A 14 7.04 -10.60 -6.42
N THR A 15 7.33 -9.31 -6.18
CA THR A 15 7.45 -8.31 -7.24
C THR A 15 8.71 -8.48 -8.12
N MET A 16 9.76 -9.19 -7.67
CA MET A 16 10.96 -9.42 -8.49
C MET A 16 11.02 -10.81 -9.18
N ILE A 17 10.40 -11.85 -8.62
CA ILE A 17 10.43 -13.23 -9.14
C ILE A 17 9.31 -13.45 -10.18
N GLY A 18 8.20 -12.71 -10.12
CA GLY A 18 7.13 -12.76 -11.12
C GLY A 18 7.31 -11.80 -12.32
N TYR A 19 8.01 -10.67 -12.15
CA TYR A 19 7.98 -9.58 -13.14
C TYR A 19 8.88 -9.78 -14.34
N LYS A 20 9.87 -10.68 -14.26
CA LYS A 20 10.72 -10.98 -15.43
C LYS A 20 9.99 -11.72 -16.56
N LYS A 21 8.74 -12.15 -16.36
CA LYS A 21 7.92 -12.77 -17.42
C LYS A 21 6.49 -12.22 -17.55
N PHE A 22 6.07 -11.25 -16.74
CA PHE A 22 4.70 -10.71 -16.77
C PHE A 22 4.61 -9.19 -16.99
N ALA A 23 5.73 -8.51 -17.26
CA ALA A 23 5.81 -7.06 -17.39
C ALA A 23 5.24 -6.46 -18.71
N LEU A 24 4.46 -7.21 -19.51
CA LEU A 24 3.90 -6.69 -20.78
C LEU A 24 2.38 -6.86 -20.93
N GLY A 25 1.67 -7.40 -19.94
CA GLY A 25 0.27 -7.83 -20.12
C GLY A 25 -0.83 -6.98 -19.45
N ILE A 26 -0.52 -6.10 -18.50
CA ILE A 26 -1.55 -5.45 -17.64
C ILE A 26 -1.52 -3.93 -17.81
N LEU A 27 -1.36 -3.43 -19.04
CA LEU A 27 -1.36 -1.98 -19.32
C LEU A 27 -2.68 -1.46 -19.96
N MET A 28 -3.73 -2.28 -20.09
CA MET A 28 -4.91 -1.89 -20.89
C MET A 28 -6.29 -2.24 -20.32
N ALA A 29 -6.45 -2.44 -19.01
CA ALA A 29 -7.76 -2.86 -18.46
C ALA A 29 -8.27 -2.03 -17.26
N ALA A 30 -8.05 -0.72 -17.24
CA ALA A 30 -8.63 0.15 -16.21
C ALA A 30 -9.21 1.44 -16.80
N ALA A 31 -10.18 1.31 -17.70
CA ALA A 31 -11.08 2.40 -18.05
C ALA A 31 -12.47 2.10 -17.48
N ALA A 32 -12.95 3.02 -16.63
CA ALA A 32 -14.31 3.14 -16.10
C ALA A 32 -14.78 2.09 -15.09
N VAL A 33 -14.54 2.36 -13.80
CA VAL A 33 -15.49 1.99 -12.73
C VAL A 33 -15.71 3.21 -11.83
N SER A 34 -16.75 3.96 -12.14
CA SER A 34 -17.34 4.99 -11.27
C SER A 34 -18.12 4.32 -10.14
N GLY A 35 -17.82 4.65 -8.87
CA GLY A 35 -18.68 4.28 -7.74
C GLY A 35 -18.01 4.10 -6.37
N SER A 36 -16.68 4.02 -6.28
CA SER A 36 -15.96 4.00 -5.01
C SER A 36 -15.10 5.25 -4.89
N ALA A 37 -15.14 5.91 -3.73
CA ALA A 37 -14.40 7.15 -3.50
C ALA A 37 -12.89 6.86 -3.42
N GLN A 38 -12.23 6.79 -4.59
CA GLN A 38 -10.77 6.79 -4.69
C GLN A 38 -10.21 8.03 -3.99
N ASN A 39 -9.06 7.88 -3.35
CA ASN A 39 -8.44 8.99 -2.65
C ASN A 39 -7.97 10.06 -3.65
N LYS A 40 -8.42 11.30 -3.46
CA LYS A 40 -8.11 12.41 -4.38
C LYS A 40 -6.62 12.71 -4.52
N SER A 41 -5.81 12.44 -3.48
CA SER A 41 -4.35 12.58 -3.59
C SER A 41 -3.80 11.49 -4.51
N PHE A 42 -4.17 10.23 -4.29
CA PHE A 42 -3.72 9.11 -5.14
C PHE A 42 -4.19 9.25 -6.59
N GLU A 43 -5.43 9.69 -6.83
CA GLU A 43 -5.96 9.97 -8.17
C GLU A 43 -5.20 11.08 -8.90
N LYS A 44 -4.63 12.05 -8.17
CA LYS A 44 -3.79 13.09 -8.78
C LYS A 44 -2.40 12.58 -9.08
N ILE A 45 -1.81 11.81 -8.18
CA ILE A 45 -0.44 11.28 -8.35
C ILE A 45 -0.43 10.21 -9.45
N SER A 46 -1.51 9.42 -9.61
CA SER A 46 -1.63 8.42 -10.68
C SER A 46 -1.61 9.00 -12.10
N LYS A 47 -1.76 10.32 -12.24
CA LYS A 47 -1.65 11.04 -13.52
C LYS A 47 -0.22 11.45 -13.84
N LEU A 48 0.73 11.25 -12.93
CA LEU A 48 2.15 11.46 -13.17
C LEU A 48 2.72 10.27 -13.97
N PRO A 49 3.52 10.51 -15.03
CA PRO A 49 4.09 9.43 -15.83
C PRO A 49 5.09 8.55 -15.06
N GLU A 50 5.67 9.06 -13.97
CA GLU A 50 6.63 8.36 -13.12
C GLU A 50 5.96 7.47 -12.06
N ALA A 51 4.65 7.67 -11.83
CA ALA A 51 3.90 6.95 -10.81
C ALA A 51 3.21 5.72 -11.40
N GLN A 52 3.42 4.57 -10.79
CA GLN A 52 2.61 3.39 -11.01
C GLN A 52 1.48 3.37 -9.97
N TYR A 53 0.25 3.14 -10.42
CA TYR A 53 -0.93 3.17 -9.56
C TYR A 53 -1.82 1.94 -9.79
N ALA A 54 -2.31 1.39 -8.68
CA ALA A 54 -3.34 0.36 -8.69
C ALA A 54 -4.44 0.67 -7.69
N TYR A 55 -5.69 0.48 -8.11
CA TYR A 55 -6.86 0.51 -7.24
C TYR A 55 -7.48 -0.88 -7.18
N ILE A 56 -7.69 -1.39 -5.97
CA ILE A 56 -8.35 -2.66 -5.70
C ILE A 56 -9.61 -2.36 -4.88
N SER A 57 -10.75 -2.73 -5.45
CA SER A 57 -12.06 -2.55 -4.80
C SER A 57 -12.38 -3.68 -3.82
N GLU A 58 -13.34 -3.44 -2.92
CA GLU A 58 -13.91 -4.44 -2.01
C GLU A 58 -14.28 -5.74 -2.72
N SER A 59 -14.97 -5.67 -3.86
CA SER A 59 -15.39 -6.88 -4.59
C SER A 59 -14.20 -7.69 -5.12
N MET A 60 -13.14 -7.03 -5.58
CA MET A 60 -11.89 -7.70 -5.96
C MET A 60 -11.17 -8.27 -4.73
N LEU A 61 -11.11 -7.53 -3.62
CA LEU A 61 -10.49 -7.97 -2.37
C LEU A 61 -11.20 -9.20 -1.79
N SER A 62 -12.53 -9.19 -1.71
CA SER A 62 -13.32 -10.34 -1.25
C SER A 62 -13.13 -11.56 -2.15
N SER A 63 -13.01 -11.35 -3.47
CA SER A 63 -12.71 -12.43 -4.42
C SER A 63 -11.30 -13.00 -4.22
N MET A 64 -10.33 -12.15 -3.86
CA MET A 64 -8.97 -12.57 -3.50
C MET A 64 -8.92 -13.27 -2.14
N GLY A 65 -9.71 -12.81 -1.15
CA GLY A 65 -9.86 -13.42 0.18
C GLY A 65 -10.35 -14.87 0.10
N ALA A 66 -11.28 -15.15 -0.83
CA ALA A 66 -11.73 -16.50 -1.12
C ALA A 66 -10.67 -17.41 -1.78
N MET A 67 -9.57 -16.83 -2.28
CA MET A 67 -8.41 -17.52 -2.88
C MET A 67 -7.14 -17.43 -2.01
N ALA A 68 -7.23 -16.86 -0.80
CA ALA A 68 -6.12 -16.39 0.03
C ALA A 68 -5.35 -17.48 0.80
N ASP A 69 -5.22 -18.69 0.23
CA ASP A 69 -4.27 -19.70 0.74
C ASP A 69 -2.80 -19.32 0.42
N SER A 70 -2.58 -18.17 -0.24
CA SER A 70 -1.28 -17.72 -0.75
C SER A 70 -0.90 -16.27 -0.42
N THR A 71 -1.70 -15.53 0.36
CA THR A 71 -1.42 -14.12 0.71
C THR A 71 -1.15 -13.91 2.20
N ARG A 72 -0.23 -12.99 2.54
CA ARG A 72 0.20 -12.69 3.92
C ARG A 72 -0.75 -11.83 4.75
N PHE A 73 -1.84 -11.34 4.17
CA PHE A 73 -2.96 -10.81 4.95
C PHE A 73 -3.81 -12.00 5.38
N SER A 74 -4.18 -12.06 6.66
CA SER A 74 -5.18 -13.05 7.07
C SER A 74 -6.45 -12.83 6.24
N PRO A 75 -7.16 -13.88 5.81
CA PRO A 75 -8.46 -13.75 5.15
C PRO A 75 -9.39 -12.80 5.91
N SER A 76 -9.35 -12.87 7.25
CA SER A 76 -10.10 -11.99 8.16
C SER A 76 -9.73 -10.50 8.10
N THR A 77 -8.53 -10.15 7.62
CA THR A 77 -8.12 -8.76 7.41
C THR A 77 -8.56 -8.27 6.03
N ILE A 78 -8.44 -9.10 4.99
CA ILE A 78 -8.89 -8.79 3.62
C ILE A 78 -10.41 -8.59 3.58
N ASP A 79 -11.17 -9.45 4.26
CA ASP A 79 -12.64 -9.39 4.29
C ASP A 79 -13.20 -8.09 4.89
N ARG A 80 -12.38 -7.32 5.60
CA ARG A 80 -12.78 -6.06 6.24
C ARG A 80 -12.27 -4.84 5.50
N LEU A 81 -11.52 -5.02 4.41
CA LEU A 81 -11.06 -3.94 3.55
C LEU A 81 -12.10 -3.60 2.49
N LYS A 82 -12.41 -2.31 2.38
CA LYS A 82 -13.27 -1.76 1.32
C LYS A 82 -12.48 -1.33 0.09
N SER A 83 -11.23 -0.93 0.28
CA SER A 83 -10.34 -0.62 -0.84
C SER A 83 -8.89 -0.67 -0.44
N VAL A 84 -8.04 -0.91 -1.44
CA VAL A 84 -6.59 -0.71 -1.37
C VAL A 84 -6.18 0.10 -2.59
N GLU A 85 -5.43 1.16 -2.34
CA GLU A 85 -4.77 1.99 -3.34
C GLU A 85 -3.27 1.84 -3.15
N ILE A 86 -2.55 1.52 -4.22
CA ILE A 86 -1.11 1.32 -4.21
C ILE A 86 -0.51 2.30 -5.19
N LEU A 87 0.50 3.03 -4.72
CA LEU A 87 1.31 3.91 -5.51
C LEU A 87 2.78 3.52 -5.35
N THR A 88 3.50 3.38 -6.45
CA THR A 88 4.95 3.22 -6.43
C THR A 88 5.62 4.20 -7.39
N CYS A 89 6.80 4.69 -7.02
CA CYS A 89 7.65 5.52 -7.85
C CYS A 89 9.10 5.08 -7.68
N GLU A 90 9.81 4.95 -8.80
CA GLU A 90 11.22 4.54 -8.87
C GLU A 90 12.12 5.69 -9.35
N THR A 91 11.59 6.91 -9.35
CA THR A 91 12.23 8.13 -9.86
C THR A 91 12.49 9.09 -8.68
N PRO A 92 13.66 9.02 -8.03
CA PRO A 92 13.92 9.68 -6.75
C PRO A 92 13.71 11.20 -6.76
N GLU A 93 14.01 11.84 -7.88
CA GLU A 93 13.82 13.29 -8.07
C GLU A 93 12.35 13.74 -7.94
N THR A 94 11.40 12.81 -7.98
CA THR A 94 9.97 13.10 -7.81
C THR A 94 9.42 12.76 -6.43
N PHE A 95 10.21 12.15 -5.54
CA PHE A 95 9.71 11.65 -4.26
C PHE A 95 9.16 12.77 -3.38
N ASP A 96 9.90 13.88 -3.23
CA ASP A 96 9.45 15.02 -2.43
C ASP A 96 8.12 15.57 -2.94
N ARG A 97 7.98 15.71 -4.27
CA ARG A 97 6.73 16.15 -4.91
C ARG A 97 5.57 15.18 -4.62
N ILE A 98 5.82 13.87 -4.67
CA ILE A 98 4.81 12.86 -4.37
C ILE A 98 4.38 12.95 -2.90
N ILE A 99 5.32 13.12 -1.97
CA ILE A 99 5.04 13.30 -0.54
C ILE A 99 4.18 14.55 -0.32
N GLU A 100 4.53 15.69 -0.92
CA GLU A 100 3.72 16.92 -0.86
C GLU A 100 2.30 16.70 -1.41
N MET A 101 2.16 15.95 -2.50
CA MET A 101 0.84 15.62 -3.05
C MET A 101 0.02 14.68 -2.15
N LEU A 102 0.67 13.94 -1.26
CA LEU A 102 0.03 13.12 -0.23
C LEU A 102 -0.37 13.92 1.02
N ASP A 103 0.15 15.13 1.24
CA ASP A 103 -0.16 15.94 2.43
C ASP A 103 -1.66 16.10 2.72
N PRO A 104 -2.55 16.36 1.75
CA PRO A 104 -3.98 16.42 2.02
C PRO A 104 -4.53 15.12 2.63
N CYS A 105 -4.02 13.96 2.21
CA CYS A 105 -4.38 12.68 2.78
C CYS A 105 -3.76 12.51 4.17
N ILE A 106 -2.46 12.81 4.33
CA ILE A 106 -1.73 12.70 5.61
C ILE A 106 -2.40 13.55 6.70
N ASN A 107 -2.81 14.77 6.37
CA ASN A 107 -3.39 15.73 7.32
C ASN A 107 -4.76 15.28 7.88
N GLU A 108 -5.45 14.36 7.22
CA GLU A 108 -6.70 13.76 7.73
C GLU A 108 -6.46 12.54 8.65
N LEU A 109 -5.20 12.11 8.81
CA LEU A 109 -4.82 10.89 9.50
C LEU A 109 -3.92 11.20 10.71
N GLN A 110 -3.96 10.33 11.70
CA GLN A 110 -3.06 10.37 12.85
C GLN A 110 -1.80 9.55 12.56
N LEU A 111 -0.62 10.07 12.87
CA LEU A 111 0.61 9.28 12.88
C LEU A 111 0.49 8.16 13.93
N LEU A 112 0.57 6.90 13.50
CA LEU A 112 0.48 5.73 14.36
C LEU A 112 1.86 5.14 14.67
N SER A 113 2.75 5.10 13.68
CA SER A 113 4.09 4.55 13.83
C SER A 113 5.07 5.16 12.82
N ARG A 114 6.34 5.20 13.20
CA ARG A 114 7.45 5.53 12.32
C ARG A 114 8.59 4.58 12.63
N LEU A 115 9.06 3.88 11.61
CA LEU A 115 10.22 2.99 11.67
C LEU A 115 11.27 3.54 10.71
N ARG A 116 12.51 3.54 11.16
CA ARG A 116 13.68 3.86 10.35
C ARG A 116 14.68 2.74 10.57
N ASP A 117 15.06 2.09 9.49
CA ASP A 117 16.17 1.14 9.40
C ASP A 117 17.20 1.72 8.41
N ASP A 118 18.42 1.19 8.39
CA ASP A 118 19.55 1.73 7.62
C ASP A 118 19.31 1.83 6.11
N ASN A 119 18.27 1.17 5.59
CA ASN A 119 17.91 1.22 4.17
C ASN A 119 16.42 1.54 3.91
N ASP A 120 15.58 1.64 4.94
CA ASP A 120 14.12 1.72 4.78
C ASP A 120 13.48 2.70 5.78
N ASN A 121 12.68 3.61 5.24
CA ASN A 121 11.91 4.61 5.99
C ASN A 121 10.43 4.26 5.91
N ILE A 122 9.82 3.79 7.00
CA ILE A 122 8.40 3.42 7.01
C ILE A 122 7.64 4.35 7.94
N THR A 123 6.59 5.01 7.44
CA THR A 123 5.66 5.81 8.23
C THR A 123 4.24 5.31 8.04
N ILE A 124 3.54 5.09 9.16
CA ILE A 124 2.16 4.58 9.19
C ILE A 124 1.26 5.65 9.81
N TYR A 125 0.25 6.06 9.06
CA TYR A 125 -0.83 6.93 9.52
C TYR A 125 -2.16 6.18 9.52
N GLY A 126 -3.11 6.60 10.34
CA GLY A 126 -4.46 6.04 10.30
C GLY A 126 -5.52 6.89 10.96
N LYS A 127 -6.77 6.59 10.63
CA LYS A 127 -7.96 7.29 11.14
C LYS A 127 -8.83 6.32 11.91
N ARG A 128 -9.01 6.59 13.21
CA ARG A 128 -9.86 5.75 14.07
C ARG A 128 -11.34 6.00 13.82
N ASN A 129 -12.11 4.92 13.95
CA ASN A 129 -13.56 4.94 14.06
C ASN A 129 -13.95 3.97 15.19
N GLY A 130 -14.11 4.50 16.40
CA GLY A 130 -14.18 3.69 17.62
C GLY A 130 -12.87 2.92 17.87
N ASP A 131 -12.99 1.63 18.16
CA ASP A 131 -11.84 0.75 18.44
C ASP A 131 -11.06 0.31 17.19
N LYS A 132 -11.61 0.60 16.01
CA LYS A 132 -11.10 0.15 14.72
C LYS A 132 -10.51 1.30 13.92
N LEU A 133 -9.76 1.00 12.86
CA LEU A 133 -9.24 1.97 11.91
C LEU A 133 -10.12 1.98 10.66
N SER A 134 -10.68 3.14 10.36
CA SER A 134 -11.44 3.39 9.13
C SER A 134 -10.56 3.55 7.90
N SER A 135 -9.32 3.99 8.11
CA SER A 135 -8.34 4.19 7.05
C SER A 135 -6.91 4.05 7.58
N LEU A 136 -6.01 3.59 6.73
CA LEU A 136 -4.58 3.47 7.01
C LEU A 136 -3.77 3.89 5.79
N LEU A 137 -2.71 4.66 6.00
CA LEU A 137 -1.73 5.05 4.99
C LEU A 137 -0.35 4.56 5.42
N LEU A 138 0.26 3.72 4.61
CA LEU A 138 1.66 3.32 4.72
C LEU A 138 2.46 4.11 3.69
N ILE A 139 3.55 4.75 4.12
CA ILE A 139 4.55 5.34 3.23
C ILE A 139 5.88 4.66 3.53
N GLU A 140 6.46 4.03 2.53
CA GLU A 140 7.77 3.40 2.58
C GLU A 140 8.69 4.11 1.57
N ILE A 141 9.89 4.51 2.01
CA ILE A 141 10.97 4.96 1.14
C ILE A 141 12.15 4.03 1.37
N LYS A 142 12.46 3.23 0.36
CA LYS A 142 13.67 2.41 0.31
C LYS A 142 14.82 3.23 -0.22
N GLU A 143 16.02 3.07 0.33
CA GLU A 143 17.23 3.77 -0.11
C GLU A 143 18.05 2.97 -1.14
N SER A 144 17.84 1.64 -1.23
CA SER A 144 18.58 0.80 -2.19
C SER A 144 17.81 -0.46 -2.64
N PRO A 145 17.29 -0.51 -3.88
CA PRO A 145 17.16 0.61 -4.82
C PRO A 145 16.20 1.68 -4.28
N GLU A 146 16.37 2.93 -4.72
CA GLU A 146 15.51 4.04 -4.30
C GLU A 146 14.09 3.87 -4.84
N ILE A 147 13.14 3.57 -3.95
CA ILE A 147 11.74 3.34 -4.30
C ILE A 147 10.85 3.97 -3.23
N LEU A 148 9.91 4.81 -3.67
CA LEU A 148 8.82 5.29 -2.84
C LEU A 148 7.60 4.41 -3.09
N SER A 149 7.01 3.87 -2.02
CA SER A 149 5.74 3.16 -2.04
C SER A 149 4.76 3.79 -1.07
N ALA A 150 3.55 4.13 -1.54
CA ALA A 150 2.45 4.58 -0.68
C ALA A 150 1.26 3.63 -0.85
N ILE A 151 0.73 3.11 0.25
CA ILE A 151 -0.41 2.20 0.26
C ILE A 151 -1.50 2.80 1.15
N PHE A 152 -2.65 3.10 0.56
CA PHE A 152 -3.82 3.60 1.27
C PHE A 152 -4.91 2.54 1.32
N MET A 153 -5.36 2.21 2.53
CA MET A 153 -6.37 1.20 2.77
C MET A 153 -7.56 1.81 3.47
N THR A 154 -8.76 1.44 3.06
CA THR A 154 -10.00 1.80 3.76
C THR A 154 -10.76 0.54 4.17
N GLY A 155 -11.50 0.61 5.27
CA GLY A 155 -12.24 -0.55 5.76
C GLY A 155 -12.57 -0.45 7.23
N ASP A 156 -12.80 -1.60 7.84
CA ASP A 156 -12.95 -1.76 9.28
C ASP A 156 -11.73 -2.54 9.80
N ILE A 157 -10.58 -1.88 9.88
CA ILE A 157 -9.29 -2.53 10.12
C ILE A 157 -9.09 -2.68 11.63
N ASP A 158 -8.77 -3.90 12.07
CA ASP A 158 -8.36 -4.11 13.46
C ASP A 158 -6.92 -3.62 13.65
N PRO A 159 -6.64 -2.68 14.58
CA PRO A 159 -5.28 -2.30 14.92
C PRO A 159 -4.41 -3.51 15.32
N ASP A 160 -4.99 -4.56 15.91
CA ASP A 160 -4.27 -5.78 16.27
C ASP A 160 -3.88 -6.63 15.05
N SER A 161 -4.63 -6.55 13.94
CA SER A 161 -4.22 -7.14 12.66
C SER A 161 -2.97 -6.47 12.09
N LEU A 162 -2.59 -5.28 12.55
CA LEU A 162 -1.34 -4.62 12.16
C LEU A 162 -0.14 -5.12 12.97
N LYS A 163 -0.37 -5.77 14.13
CA LYS A 163 0.71 -6.34 14.95
C LYS A 163 1.39 -7.52 14.26
N SER A 164 0.69 -8.28 13.42
CA SER A 164 1.30 -9.33 12.58
C SER A 164 2.18 -8.77 11.45
N ILE A 165 2.07 -7.47 11.16
CA ILE A 165 2.93 -6.75 10.21
C ILE A 165 4.18 -6.21 10.93
N THR A 166 4.16 -6.10 12.27
CA THR A 166 5.16 -5.38 13.08
C THR A 166 5.95 -6.25 14.07
N ARG A 167 5.56 -7.51 14.35
CA ARG A 167 6.31 -8.39 15.29
C ARG A 167 7.30 -9.33 14.56
N PRO A 168 8.52 -9.51 15.12
CA PRO A 168 9.66 -10.18 14.49
C PRO A 168 9.52 -11.69 14.32
#